data_AF-A0A5J4Q9X5-F1
#
_entry.id   AF-A0A5J4Q9X5-F1
#
_cell.length_a   1.000
_cell.length_b   1.000
_cell.length_c   1.000
_cell.angle_alpha   90.00
_cell.angle_beta   90.00
_cell.angle_gamma   90.00
#
_symmetry.space_group_name_H-M   'P 1'
#
loop_
_entity.id
_entity.type
_entity.pdbx_description
1 polymer ?
#
loop_
_entity_poly.entity_id
_entity_poly.type
_entity_poly.pdbx_seq_one_letter_code
_entity_poly.pdbx_strand_id
1 'polypeptide(L)'
;MRNYLFIMAIATLVLSSCNDVKEKVAGAEKFDYAVERFADLQILRYRVPGFEELSLKQKELIYYLTQAALEGRDILFDQNGKYNLIIRRTLEAIYSDFRGNRNDKDFAGMELYLKRVWFSSGIHHHYGNDKFVPTFTSEFLKQAILDIDASKLPLDEGQTAEELYEQIFPVIFDANVMPKRVNQADGEDLVVTSAANYYAGGVTQEEAEAFYNAKKNPNMETPISYGL
;
A
#
# COMPACT_ATOMS: atom_id res chain seq x y z
N MET A 1 -29.18 -19.46 79.60
CA MET A 1 -30.21 -18.57 79.02
C MET A 1 -29.53 -17.76 77.91
N ARG A 2 -29.86 -17.82 76.63
CA ARG A 2 -31.02 -18.33 75.88
C ARG A 2 -30.51 -18.57 74.44
N ASN A 3 -30.80 -19.76 73.91
CA ASN A 3 -30.98 -20.25 72.53
C ASN A 3 -30.69 -19.25 71.38
N TYR A 4 -30.12 -19.63 70.24
CA TYR A 4 -30.67 -20.61 69.29
C TYR A 4 -29.60 -21.26 68.38
N LEU A 5 -29.74 -22.58 68.19
CA LEU A 5 -29.30 -23.34 67.02
C LEU A 5 -30.02 -22.88 65.75
N PHE A 6 -29.32 -22.83 64.61
CA PHE A 6 -29.81 -23.18 63.25
C PHE A 6 -28.57 -23.26 62.32
N ILE A 7 -28.02 -24.45 62.04
CA ILE A 7 -28.24 -25.24 60.80
C ILE A 7 -28.39 -24.36 59.55
N MET A 8 -27.38 -24.32 58.66
CA MET A 8 -27.50 -24.83 57.29
C MET A 8 -26.28 -24.54 56.40
N ALA A 9 -25.85 -25.62 55.73
CA ALA A 9 -25.51 -25.72 54.31
C ALA A 9 -24.34 -24.89 53.74
N ILE A 10 -23.29 -25.65 53.42
CA ILE A 10 -22.34 -25.43 52.33
C ILE A 10 -23.09 -25.03 51.05
N ALA A 11 -22.75 -23.89 50.48
CA ALA A 11 -22.98 -23.59 49.08
C ALA A 11 -21.69 -23.00 48.50
N THR A 12 -20.88 -23.89 47.94
CA THR A 12 -19.77 -23.57 47.03
C THR A 12 -20.28 -22.64 45.92
N LEU A 13 -19.73 -21.42 45.86
CA LEU A 13 -19.92 -20.52 44.72
C LEU A 13 -19.32 -21.17 43.47
N VAL A 14 -20.19 -21.66 42.60
CA VAL A 14 -19.84 -22.05 41.23
C VAL A 14 -19.69 -20.75 40.43
N LEU A 15 -18.46 -20.44 40.01
CA LEU A 15 -18.16 -19.48 38.96
C LEU A 15 -18.64 -20.06 37.62
N SER A 16 -19.93 -19.87 37.31
CA SER A 16 -20.48 -20.02 35.96
C SER A 16 -21.12 -18.69 35.57
N SER A 17 -20.26 -17.74 35.19
CA SER A 17 -20.67 -16.47 34.58
C SER A 17 -20.31 -16.52 33.10
N CYS A 18 -21.35 -16.38 32.27
CA CYS A 18 -21.33 -16.22 30.81
C CYS A 18 -20.84 -17.42 30.00
N ASN A 19 -21.70 -18.44 29.87
CA ASN A 19 -21.64 -19.39 28.73
C ASN A 19 -22.94 -19.43 27.91
N ASP A 20 -23.78 -18.39 28.01
CA ASP A 20 -25.02 -18.23 27.24
C ASP A 20 -24.88 -17.21 26.11
N VAL A 21 -23.83 -17.38 25.29
CA VAL A 21 -23.83 -16.91 23.90
C VAL A 21 -23.50 -18.13 23.02
N LYS A 22 -24.35 -19.15 23.13
CA LYS A 22 -24.46 -20.24 22.14
C LYS A 22 -25.87 -20.28 21.59
N GLU A 23 -26.37 -19.13 21.14
CA GLU A 23 -27.45 -19.11 20.16
C GLU A 23 -26.89 -18.88 18.76
N LYS A 24 -27.02 -19.93 17.95
CA LYS A 24 -27.05 -19.95 16.48
C LYS A 24 -25.86 -19.35 15.73
N VAL A 25 -24.78 -20.13 15.62
CA VAL A 25 -24.03 -20.21 14.35
C VAL A 25 -24.40 -21.55 13.69
N ALA A 26 -25.67 -21.67 13.31
CA ALA A 26 -26.11 -22.72 12.41
C ALA A 26 -25.89 -22.18 10.98
N GLY A 27 -24.86 -22.68 10.30
CA GLY A 27 -24.57 -22.35 8.89
C GLY A 27 -23.42 -21.38 8.65
N ALA A 28 -22.33 -21.42 9.42
CA ALA A 28 -21.09 -20.77 8.97
C ALA A 28 -20.59 -21.48 7.70
N GLU A 29 -20.96 -20.97 6.53
CA GLU A 29 -20.27 -21.29 5.28
C GLU A 29 -18.76 -21.16 5.52
N LYS A 30 -18.01 -22.19 5.09
CA LYS A 30 -16.55 -22.18 5.13
C LYS A 30 -16.05 -21.06 4.22
N PHE A 31 -15.73 -19.92 4.79
CA PHE A 31 -15.20 -18.76 4.06
C PHE A 31 -13.68 -18.89 3.93
N ASP A 32 -13.17 -18.89 2.69
CA ASP A 32 -11.73 -18.90 2.44
C ASP A 32 -11.17 -17.48 2.52
N TYR A 33 -10.43 -17.20 3.60
CA TYR A 33 -9.81 -15.91 3.84
C TYR A 33 -8.56 -15.69 2.98
N ALA A 34 -7.92 -16.75 2.49
CA ALA A 34 -6.74 -16.62 1.65
C ALA A 34 -7.14 -16.28 0.20
N VAL A 35 -6.33 -15.46 -0.46
CA VAL A 35 -6.49 -15.14 -1.88
C VAL A 35 -5.30 -15.68 -2.66
N GLU A 36 -4.10 -15.21 -2.30
CA GLU A 36 -2.86 -15.58 -2.99
C GLU A 36 -1.66 -15.36 -2.06
N ARG A 37 -0.53 -16.00 -2.35
CA ARG A 37 0.77 -15.71 -1.75
C ARG A 37 1.81 -15.55 -2.85
N PHE A 38 2.59 -14.48 -2.80
CA PHE A 38 3.68 -14.22 -3.75
C PHE A 38 4.80 -13.45 -3.03
N ALA A 39 6.06 -13.71 -3.42
CA ALA A 39 7.23 -13.22 -2.67
C ALA A 39 7.06 -13.48 -1.15
N ASP A 40 7.21 -12.44 -0.35
CA ASP A 40 7.03 -12.40 1.09
C ASP A 40 5.62 -11.94 1.53
N LEU A 41 4.68 -11.81 0.60
CA LEU A 41 3.35 -11.22 0.80
C LEU A 41 2.24 -12.27 0.73
N GLN A 42 1.24 -12.14 1.61
CA GLN A 42 0.01 -12.94 1.60
C GLN A 42 -1.21 -12.02 1.49
N ILE A 43 -2.01 -12.22 0.46
CA ILE A 43 -3.26 -11.49 0.25
C ILE A 43 -4.40 -12.23 0.94
N LEU A 44 -5.12 -11.50 1.78
CA LEU A 44 -6.29 -11.96 2.50
C LEU A 44 -7.52 -11.16 2.09
N ARG A 45 -8.71 -11.71 2.33
CA ARG A 45 -10.00 -11.03 2.17
C ARG A 45 -10.80 -11.09 3.47
N TYR A 46 -11.66 -10.10 3.71
CA TYR A 46 -12.49 -10.03 4.91
C TYR A 46 -13.98 -9.98 4.56
N ARG A 47 -14.84 -10.46 5.47
CA ARG A 47 -16.29 -10.24 5.40
C ARG A 47 -16.64 -8.90 6.02
N VAL A 48 -17.79 -8.34 5.65
CA VAL A 48 -18.38 -7.15 6.29
C VAL A 48 -19.72 -7.56 6.93
N PRO A 49 -19.71 -8.30 8.06
CA PRO A 49 -20.95 -8.76 8.70
C PRO A 49 -21.80 -7.57 9.15
N GLY A 50 -23.12 -7.68 9.02
CA GLY A 50 -24.02 -6.59 9.40
C GLY A 50 -24.32 -5.59 8.27
N PHE A 51 -23.65 -5.71 7.12
CA PHE A 51 -23.84 -4.78 6.00
C PHE A 51 -25.22 -4.95 5.37
N GLU A 52 -25.70 -6.17 5.22
CA GLU A 52 -26.99 -6.50 4.61
C GLU A 52 -28.17 -5.95 5.41
N GLU A 53 -28.03 -5.84 6.73
CA GLU A 53 -29.04 -5.36 7.68
C GLU A 53 -29.16 -3.83 7.69
N LEU A 54 -28.21 -3.11 7.10
CA LEU A 54 -28.24 -1.66 7.03
C LEU A 54 -29.41 -1.16 6.17
N SER A 55 -29.98 -0.02 6.59
CA SER A 55 -30.94 0.71 5.77
C SER A 55 -30.31 1.14 4.44
N LEU A 56 -31.14 1.33 3.41
CA LEU A 56 -30.67 1.79 2.10
C LEU A 56 -29.84 3.09 2.21
N LYS A 57 -30.29 4.05 3.03
CA LYS A 57 -29.59 5.33 3.23
C LYS A 57 -28.20 5.16 3.86
N GLN A 58 -28.03 4.20 4.77
CA GLN A 58 -26.71 3.89 5.34
C GLN A 58 -25.79 3.21 4.30
N LYS A 59 -26.34 2.31 3.48
CA LYS A 59 -25.60 1.68 2.39
C LYS A 59 -25.16 2.70 1.33
N GLU A 60 -26.03 3.65 0.98
CA GLU A 60 -25.70 4.77 0.09
C GLU A 60 -24.57 5.64 0.66
N LEU A 61 -24.65 6.00 1.96
CA LEU A 61 -23.58 6.74 2.63
C LEU A 61 -22.25 5.98 2.58
N ILE A 62 -22.25 4.69 2.93
CA ILE A 62 -21.05 3.84 2.89
C ILE A 62 -20.51 3.75 1.46
N TYR A 63 -21.38 3.58 0.47
CA TYR A 63 -20.99 3.54 -0.94
C TYR A 63 -20.23 4.82 -1.32
N TYR A 64 -20.80 6.00 -1.06
CA TYR A 64 -20.15 7.27 -1.42
C TYR A 64 -18.82 7.49 -0.68
N LEU A 65 -18.75 7.14 0.61
CA LEU A 65 -17.49 7.21 1.37
C LEU A 65 -16.44 6.24 0.82
N THR A 66 -16.86 5.06 0.36
CA THR A 66 -15.96 4.07 -0.24
C THR A 66 -15.44 4.56 -1.59
N GLN A 67 -16.29 5.13 -2.44
CA GLN A 67 -15.85 5.75 -3.69
C GLN A 67 -14.81 6.84 -3.41
N ALA A 68 -15.09 7.77 -2.49
CA ALA A 68 -14.14 8.81 -2.10
C ALA A 68 -12.79 8.25 -1.60
N ALA A 69 -12.81 7.14 -0.86
CA ALA A 69 -11.58 6.49 -0.39
C ALA A 69 -10.77 5.85 -1.55
N LEU A 70 -11.45 5.22 -2.52
CA LEU A 70 -10.79 4.54 -3.65
C LEU A 70 -10.13 5.51 -4.63
N GLU A 71 -10.72 6.68 -4.86
CA GLU A 71 -10.17 7.72 -5.75
C GLU A 71 -8.81 8.26 -5.26
N GLY A 72 -8.49 8.09 -3.97
CA GLY A 72 -7.22 8.53 -3.39
C GLY A 72 -6.01 7.64 -3.72
N ARG A 73 -6.20 6.49 -4.39
CA ARG A 73 -5.14 5.52 -4.63
C ARG A 73 -3.93 6.12 -5.34
N ASP A 74 -4.17 6.85 -6.44
CA ASP A 74 -3.07 7.36 -7.27
C ASP A 74 -2.29 8.49 -6.57
N ILE A 75 -2.91 9.18 -5.60
CA ILE A 75 -2.22 10.19 -4.76
C ILE A 75 -1.10 9.52 -3.97
N LEU A 76 -1.37 8.37 -3.34
CA LEU A 76 -0.37 7.66 -2.54
C LEU A 76 0.78 7.12 -3.41
N PHE A 77 0.48 6.63 -4.61
CA PHE A 77 1.53 6.20 -5.55
C PHE A 77 2.49 7.34 -5.87
N ASP A 78 1.96 8.51 -6.20
CA ASP A 78 2.76 9.68 -6.52
C ASP A 78 3.57 10.17 -5.31
N GLN A 79 2.94 10.28 -4.14
CA GLN A 79 3.62 10.63 -2.88
C GLN A 79 4.78 9.68 -2.54
N ASN A 80 4.64 8.39 -2.81
CA ASN A 80 5.70 7.41 -2.56
C ASN A 80 6.86 7.50 -3.56
N GLY A 81 6.75 8.28 -4.64
CA GLY A 81 7.83 8.46 -5.60
C GLY A 81 7.33 8.92 -6.98
N LYS A 82 7.98 9.95 -7.53
CA LYS A 82 7.57 10.64 -8.77
C LYS A 82 7.45 9.75 -10.02
N TYR A 83 8.10 8.60 -10.06
CA TYR A 83 8.04 7.66 -11.19
C TYR A 83 7.03 6.53 -11.00
N ASN A 84 6.44 6.38 -9.81
CA ASN A 84 5.62 5.22 -9.47
C ASN A 84 4.39 5.09 -10.37
N LEU A 85 3.72 6.20 -10.72
CA LEU A 85 2.56 6.16 -11.61
C LEU A 85 2.94 5.73 -13.02
N ILE A 86 4.03 6.26 -13.57
CA ILE A 86 4.53 5.92 -14.91
C ILE A 86 4.93 4.44 -14.95
N ILE A 87 5.75 4.00 -13.99
CA ILE A 87 6.20 2.60 -13.89
C ILE A 87 5.00 1.65 -13.76
N ARG A 88 4.08 1.94 -12.83
CA ARG A 88 2.88 1.11 -12.64
C ARG A 88 2.07 1.00 -13.92
N ARG A 89 1.74 2.13 -14.56
CA ARG A 89 0.89 2.16 -15.76
C ARG A 89 1.54 1.47 -16.94
N THR A 90 2.86 1.61 -17.12
CA THR A 90 3.62 0.87 -18.13
C THR A 90 3.54 -0.64 -17.89
N LEU A 91 3.80 -1.10 -16.67
CA LEU A 91 3.74 -2.52 -16.33
C LEU A 91 2.31 -3.08 -16.42
N GLU A 92 1.28 -2.31 -16.04
CA GLU A 92 -0.14 -2.65 -16.19
C GLU A 92 -0.53 -2.80 -17.67
N ALA A 93 -0.05 -1.90 -18.53
CA ALA A 93 -0.26 -1.96 -19.98
C ALA A 93 0.37 -3.23 -20.55
N ILE A 94 1.64 -3.50 -20.23
CA ILE A 94 2.31 -4.74 -20.65
C ILE A 94 1.53 -5.96 -20.15
N TYR A 95 1.23 -6.05 -18.86
CA TYR A 95 0.54 -7.21 -18.27
C TYR A 95 -0.82 -7.49 -18.92
N SER A 96 -1.58 -6.46 -19.27
CA SER A 96 -2.92 -6.59 -19.84
C SER A 96 -2.89 -7.01 -21.30
N ASP A 97 -1.93 -6.50 -22.07
CA ASP A 97 -1.86 -6.68 -23.52
C ASP A 97 -0.83 -7.75 -23.96
N PHE A 98 -0.04 -8.31 -23.04
CA PHE A 98 1.02 -9.26 -23.37
C PHE A 98 0.51 -10.47 -24.15
N ARG A 99 1.05 -10.66 -25.37
CA ARG A 99 0.71 -11.76 -26.30
C ARG A 99 1.75 -12.89 -26.33
N GLY A 100 2.87 -12.71 -25.63
CA GLY A 100 3.93 -13.70 -25.52
C GLY A 100 3.59 -14.86 -24.58
N ASN A 101 4.57 -15.72 -24.33
CA ASN A 101 4.44 -16.84 -23.41
C ASN A 101 4.43 -16.36 -21.95
N ARG A 102 3.29 -16.43 -21.26
CA ARG A 102 3.17 -16.04 -19.84
C ARG A 102 3.86 -16.99 -18.86
N ASN A 103 4.27 -18.18 -19.31
CA ASN A 103 5.08 -19.09 -18.51
C ASN A 103 6.58 -18.82 -18.65
N ASP A 104 6.97 -17.84 -19.48
CA ASP A 104 8.37 -17.42 -19.58
C ASP A 104 8.85 -16.78 -18.25
N LYS A 105 10.13 -17.01 -17.92
CA LYS A 105 10.73 -16.53 -16.68
C LYS A 105 10.69 -15.00 -16.55
N ASP A 106 10.84 -14.27 -17.65
CA ASP A 106 10.89 -12.81 -17.62
C ASP A 106 9.48 -12.25 -17.43
N PHE A 107 8.47 -12.83 -18.09
CA PHE A 107 7.07 -12.44 -17.83
C PHE A 107 6.66 -12.75 -16.39
N ALA A 108 6.97 -13.94 -15.88
CA ALA A 108 6.68 -14.31 -14.49
C ALA A 108 7.40 -13.39 -13.47
N GLY A 109 8.65 -13.01 -13.77
CA GLY A 109 9.42 -12.05 -12.97
C GLY A 109 8.80 -10.65 -12.98
N MET A 110 8.34 -10.18 -14.14
CA MET A 110 7.66 -8.90 -14.28
C MET A 110 6.30 -8.91 -13.58
N GLU A 111 5.51 -9.98 -13.71
CA GLU A 111 4.24 -10.14 -13.00
C GLU A 111 4.45 -10.10 -11.49
N LEU A 112 5.44 -10.82 -10.97
CA LEU A 112 5.79 -10.79 -9.55
C LEU A 112 6.16 -9.37 -9.10
N TYR A 113 6.95 -8.66 -9.90
CA TYR A 113 7.33 -7.27 -9.62
C TYR A 113 6.11 -6.35 -9.59
N LEU A 114 5.22 -6.43 -10.59
CA LEU A 114 3.99 -5.65 -10.66
C LEU A 114 3.07 -5.91 -9.45
N LYS A 115 2.91 -7.17 -9.02
CA LYS A 115 2.14 -7.51 -7.81
C LYS A 115 2.71 -6.85 -6.56
N ARG A 116 4.04 -6.80 -6.42
CA ARG A 116 4.71 -6.09 -5.32
C ARG A 116 4.52 -4.57 -5.39
N VAL A 117 4.53 -4.01 -6.60
CA VAL A 117 4.23 -2.58 -6.85
C VAL A 117 2.81 -2.22 -6.43
N TRP A 118 1.83 -3.05 -6.80
CA TRP A 118 0.45 -2.86 -6.36
C TRP A 118 0.29 -2.94 -4.85
N PHE A 119 0.91 -3.94 -4.21
CA PHE A 119 0.83 -4.12 -2.77
C PHE A 119 1.46 -2.97 -1.98
N SER A 120 2.59 -2.45 -2.47
CA SER A 120 3.40 -1.48 -1.73
C SER A 120 3.15 -0.03 -2.14
N SER A 121 2.20 0.21 -3.04
CA SER A 121 1.91 1.52 -3.61
C SER A 121 3.15 2.24 -4.18
N GLY A 122 4.04 1.49 -4.83
CA GLY A 122 5.32 1.98 -5.36
C GLY A 122 6.37 0.88 -5.51
N ILE A 123 7.57 1.23 -5.96
CA ILE A 123 8.67 0.28 -6.27
C ILE A 123 9.56 -0.11 -5.08
N HIS A 124 9.14 0.26 -3.87
CA HIS A 124 9.88 0.01 -2.64
C HIS A 124 9.09 -0.89 -1.70
N HIS A 125 9.80 -1.65 -0.87
CA HIS A 125 9.21 -2.53 0.11
C HIS A 125 8.40 -1.74 1.13
N HIS A 126 7.10 -2.05 1.26
CA HIS A 126 6.16 -1.32 2.13
C HIS A 126 6.65 -1.16 3.58
N TYR A 127 7.31 -2.19 4.14
CA TYR A 127 7.93 -2.18 5.47
C TYR A 127 9.40 -1.71 5.49
N GLY A 128 10.32 -2.43 4.80
CA GLY A 128 11.75 -2.15 4.82
C GLY A 128 12.20 -0.89 4.07
N ASN A 129 11.34 -0.29 3.24
CA ASN A 129 11.62 0.86 2.38
C ASN A 129 12.69 0.64 1.28
N ASP A 130 13.37 -0.50 1.24
CA ASP A 130 14.32 -0.82 0.18
C ASP A 130 13.65 -0.99 -1.19
N LYS A 131 14.32 -0.55 -2.25
CA LYS A 131 13.84 -0.71 -3.61
C LYS A 131 13.78 -2.19 -4.01
N PHE A 132 12.77 -2.57 -4.77
CA PHE A 132 12.67 -3.91 -5.34
C PHE A 132 13.76 -4.17 -6.36
N VAL A 133 14.35 -5.37 -6.30
CA VAL A 133 15.20 -5.89 -7.37
C VAL A 133 14.32 -6.65 -8.36
N PRO A 134 14.30 -6.27 -9.66
CA PRO A 134 13.56 -7.00 -10.68
C PRO A 134 14.21 -8.37 -10.95
N THR A 135 13.38 -9.39 -11.21
CA THR A 135 13.82 -10.75 -11.57
C THR A 135 13.54 -11.08 -13.04
N PHE A 136 13.47 -10.03 -13.87
CA PHE A 136 13.31 -10.08 -15.31
C PHE A 136 14.38 -9.20 -15.96
N THR A 137 14.71 -9.44 -17.21
CA THR A 137 15.76 -8.71 -17.92
C THR A 137 15.29 -7.32 -18.38
N SER A 138 16.24 -6.39 -18.51
CA SER A 138 16.00 -5.07 -19.11
C SER A 138 15.62 -5.17 -20.57
N GLU A 139 16.21 -6.13 -21.29
CA GLU A 139 15.93 -6.40 -22.70
C GLU A 139 14.49 -6.86 -22.88
N PHE A 140 13.99 -7.74 -21.99
CA PHE A 140 12.59 -8.12 -21.97
C PHE A 140 11.67 -6.91 -21.75
N LEU A 141 11.95 -6.07 -20.74
CA LEU A 141 11.11 -4.90 -20.48
C LEU A 141 11.07 -3.97 -21.69
N LYS A 142 12.24 -3.69 -22.29
CA LYS A 142 12.34 -2.86 -23.47
C LYS A 142 11.47 -3.41 -24.59
N GLN A 143 11.65 -4.67 -24.96
CA GLN A 143 10.88 -5.27 -26.05
C GLN A 143 9.38 -5.28 -25.74
N ALA A 144 9.00 -5.61 -24.52
CA ALA A 144 7.62 -5.63 -24.08
C ALA A 144 6.97 -4.23 -24.16
N ILE A 145 7.71 -3.15 -23.91
CA ILE A 145 7.22 -1.77 -24.10
C ILE A 145 7.03 -1.47 -25.59
N LEU A 146 7.99 -1.84 -26.45
CA LEU A 146 7.94 -1.57 -27.89
C LEU A 146 6.87 -2.37 -28.63
N ASP A 147 6.48 -3.53 -28.10
CA ASP A 147 5.42 -4.37 -28.68
C ASP A 147 4.00 -3.88 -28.34
N ILE A 148 3.87 -2.91 -27.42
CA ILE A 148 2.59 -2.35 -26.98
C ILE A 148 2.18 -1.19 -27.88
N ASP A 149 0.88 -1.08 -28.15
CA ASP A 149 0.31 0.10 -28.81
C ASP A 149 0.62 1.34 -27.96
N ALA A 150 1.36 2.29 -28.54
CA ALA A 150 1.79 3.52 -27.87
C ALA A 150 0.64 4.30 -27.22
N SER A 151 -0.59 4.22 -27.75
CA SER A 151 -1.77 4.87 -27.17
C SER A 151 -2.17 4.33 -25.79
N LYS A 152 -1.64 3.17 -25.38
CA LYS A 152 -1.87 2.53 -24.07
C LYS A 152 -0.75 2.81 -23.07
N LEU A 153 0.37 3.38 -23.51
CA LEU A 153 1.50 3.72 -22.66
C LEU A 153 1.30 5.10 -22.03
N PRO A 154 1.83 5.35 -20.81
CA PRO A 154 1.77 6.65 -20.16
C PRO A 154 2.82 7.60 -20.74
N LEU A 155 2.69 7.93 -22.02
CA LEU A 155 3.62 8.81 -22.74
C LEU A 155 3.31 10.29 -22.48
N ASP A 156 4.35 11.07 -22.24
CA ASP A 156 4.27 12.53 -22.30
C ASP A 156 4.06 13.02 -23.75
N GLU A 157 3.67 14.29 -23.92
CA GLU A 157 3.44 14.86 -25.25
C GLU A 157 4.71 14.78 -26.12
N GLY A 158 4.62 14.04 -27.23
CA GLY A 158 5.72 13.82 -28.16
C GLY A 158 6.73 12.75 -27.72
N GLN A 159 6.56 12.12 -26.56
CA GLN A 159 7.44 11.07 -26.06
C GLN A 159 7.23 9.76 -26.82
N THR A 160 8.32 9.09 -27.16
CA THR A 160 8.33 7.75 -27.78
C THR A 160 8.36 6.63 -26.74
N ALA A 161 8.02 5.41 -27.16
CA ALA A 161 8.09 4.23 -26.30
C ALA A 161 9.54 3.92 -25.85
N GLU A 162 10.52 4.19 -26.72
CA GLU A 162 11.95 4.12 -26.40
C GLU A 162 12.35 5.13 -25.32
N GLU A 163 11.94 6.40 -25.43
CA GLU A 163 12.24 7.44 -24.44
C GLU A 163 11.56 7.14 -23.09
N LEU A 164 10.36 6.56 -23.10
CA LEU A 164 9.70 6.07 -21.89
C LEU A 164 10.54 4.97 -21.22
N TYR A 165 11.05 4.01 -21.99
CA TYR A 165 11.94 2.97 -21.45
C TYR A 165 13.21 3.60 -20.86
N GLU A 166 13.85 4.52 -21.57
CA GLU A 166 15.06 5.20 -21.09
C GLU A 166 14.82 5.98 -19.79
N GLN A 167 13.64 6.59 -19.65
CA GLN A 167 13.24 7.32 -18.44
C GLN A 167 13.11 6.39 -17.22
N ILE A 168 12.48 5.22 -17.36
CA ILE A 168 12.19 4.34 -16.23
C ILE A 168 13.29 3.29 -15.98
N PHE A 169 14.11 2.97 -16.98
CA PHE A 169 15.18 1.98 -16.89
C PHE A 169 16.11 2.17 -15.68
N PRO A 170 16.73 3.35 -15.45
CA PRO A 170 17.64 3.51 -14.31
C PRO A 170 16.89 3.39 -12.98
N VAL A 171 15.63 3.85 -12.93
CA VAL A 171 14.80 3.80 -11.73
C VAL A 171 14.49 2.35 -11.33
N ILE A 172 14.22 1.47 -12.30
CA ILE A 172 13.91 0.05 -12.05
C ILE A 172 15.18 -0.78 -11.81
N PHE A 173 16.24 -0.59 -12.62
CA PHE A 173 17.36 -1.54 -12.68
C PHE A 173 18.66 -1.08 -11.99
N ASP A 174 18.92 0.22 -11.86
CA ASP A 174 20.13 0.69 -11.18
C ASP A 174 19.90 0.74 -9.67
N ALA A 175 20.54 -0.17 -8.92
CA ALA A 175 20.39 -0.27 -7.47
C ALA A 175 20.73 1.04 -6.71
N ASN A 176 21.54 1.94 -7.30
CA ASN A 176 21.94 3.20 -6.68
C ASN A 176 20.94 4.34 -6.92
N VAL A 177 20.01 4.19 -7.87
CA VAL A 177 18.99 5.20 -8.14
C VAL A 177 17.79 4.96 -7.23
N MET A 178 17.47 5.91 -6.36
CA MET A 178 16.31 5.84 -5.46
C MET A 178 16.29 4.54 -4.61
N PRO A 179 17.40 4.19 -3.91
CA PRO A 179 17.55 2.89 -3.24
C PRO A 179 16.57 2.68 -2.09
N LYS A 180 16.09 3.75 -1.45
CA LYS A 180 15.15 3.71 -0.33
C LYS A 180 14.01 4.69 -0.53
N ARG A 181 12.78 4.29 -0.19
CA ARG A 181 11.63 5.21 -0.15
C ARG A 181 11.80 6.27 0.93
N VAL A 182 12.18 5.83 2.12
CA VAL A 182 12.42 6.66 3.29
C VAL A 182 13.79 6.25 3.83
N ASN A 183 14.74 7.18 3.83
CA ASN A 183 16.04 6.99 4.46
C ASN A 183 16.00 7.49 5.91
N GLN A 184 16.79 6.85 6.76
CA GLN A 184 16.94 7.17 8.18
C GLN A 184 18.40 7.04 8.63
N ALA A 185 19.36 7.04 7.69
CA ALA A 185 20.78 6.91 8.00
C ALA A 185 21.36 8.22 8.54
N ASP A 186 22.12 8.13 9.63
CA ASP A 186 22.81 9.28 10.20
C ASP A 186 23.90 9.80 9.25
N GLY A 187 24.01 11.13 9.14
CA GLY A 187 25.03 11.79 8.31
C GLY A 187 24.68 11.89 6.83
N GLU A 188 23.49 11.45 6.42
CA GLU A 188 22.95 11.64 5.07
C GLU A 188 21.85 12.71 5.07
N ASP A 189 21.68 13.41 3.95
CA ASP A 189 20.54 14.29 3.75
C ASP A 189 19.28 13.44 3.50
N LEU A 190 18.40 13.35 4.49
CA LEU A 190 17.23 12.46 4.46
C LEU A 190 16.18 12.89 3.44
N VAL A 191 16.14 14.17 3.06
CA VAL A 191 15.23 14.67 2.03
C VAL A 191 15.72 14.24 0.65
N VAL A 192 17.00 14.48 0.35
CA VAL A 192 17.60 14.17 -0.96
C VAL A 192 17.76 12.67 -1.18
N THR A 193 18.06 11.91 -0.13
CA THR A 193 18.34 10.46 -0.22
C THR A 193 17.08 9.58 -0.11
N SER A 194 15.92 10.17 0.19
CA SER A 194 14.63 9.47 0.18
C SER A 194 13.95 9.58 -1.18
N ALA A 195 13.43 8.47 -1.69
CA ALA A 195 12.73 8.45 -2.97
C ALA A 195 11.28 8.99 -2.92
N ALA A 196 10.71 9.17 -1.72
CA ALA A 196 9.38 9.74 -1.53
C ALA A 196 9.27 11.16 -2.11
N ASN A 197 8.14 11.48 -2.73
CA ASN A 197 7.91 12.68 -3.54
C ASN A 197 7.33 13.86 -2.75
N TYR A 198 7.66 14.00 -1.46
CA TYR A 198 7.17 15.12 -0.65
C TYR A 198 7.95 16.42 -0.89
N TYR A 199 9.19 16.28 -1.34
CA TYR A 199 10.10 17.38 -1.64
C TYR A 199 10.63 17.20 -3.07
N ALA A 200 10.79 18.31 -3.79
CA ALA A 200 11.24 18.32 -5.18
C ALA A 200 12.11 19.54 -5.45
N GLY A 201 12.65 19.66 -6.67
CA GLY A 201 13.44 20.82 -7.08
C GLY A 201 14.82 20.93 -6.43
N GLY A 202 15.31 19.84 -5.82
CA GLY A 202 16.63 19.81 -5.18
C GLY A 202 16.67 20.42 -3.77
N VAL A 203 15.50 20.62 -3.13
CA VAL A 203 15.43 21.06 -1.73
C VAL A 203 16.19 20.07 -0.83
N THR A 204 17.08 20.60 -0.01
CA THR A 204 17.85 19.85 0.99
C THR A 204 17.09 19.69 2.31
N GLN A 205 17.56 18.79 3.16
CA GLN A 205 17.02 18.62 4.51
C GLN A 205 17.14 19.91 5.32
N GLU A 206 18.28 20.59 5.26
CA GLU A 206 18.51 21.84 5.99
C GLU A 206 17.52 22.94 5.59
N GLU A 207 17.27 23.10 4.29
CA GLU A 207 16.31 24.08 3.77
C GLU A 207 14.88 23.77 4.20
N ALA A 208 14.47 22.49 4.12
CA ALA A 208 13.16 22.05 4.56
C ALA A 208 12.94 22.30 6.06
N GLU A 209 13.92 21.93 6.90
CA GLU A 209 13.88 22.15 8.34
C GLU A 209 13.85 23.65 8.68
N ALA A 210 14.71 24.46 8.06
CA ALA A 210 14.74 25.90 8.24
C ALA A 210 13.39 26.54 7.88
N PHE A 211 12.80 26.13 6.75
CA PHE A 211 11.50 26.63 6.29
C PHE A 211 10.38 26.38 7.31
N TYR A 212 10.26 25.16 7.82
CA TYR A 212 9.21 24.84 8.80
C TYR A 212 9.50 25.42 10.18
N ASN A 213 10.77 25.51 10.60
CA ASN A 213 11.14 26.15 11.86
C ASN A 213 10.79 27.64 11.87
N ALA A 214 10.96 28.34 10.75
CA ALA A 214 10.58 29.75 10.63
C ALA A 214 9.06 30.00 10.73
N LYS A 215 8.22 28.96 10.54
CA LYS A 215 6.75 29.05 10.67
C LYS A 215 6.24 28.76 12.07
N LYS A 216 7.05 28.12 12.92
CA LYS A 216 6.64 27.74 14.29
C LYS A 216 6.44 28.99 15.13
N ASN A 217 5.26 29.10 15.75
CA ASN A 217 4.99 30.10 16.78
C ASN A 217 4.89 29.39 18.14
N PRO A 218 5.92 29.48 19.02
CA PRO A 218 5.92 28.79 20.30
C PRO A 218 4.85 29.30 21.27
N ASN A 219 4.28 30.48 21.02
CA ASN A 219 3.26 31.09 21.86
C ASN A 219 1.83 30.81 21.36
N MET A 220 1.67 30.04 20.29
CA MET A 220 0.36 29.67 19.78
C MET A 220 -0.19 28.50 20.61
N GLU A 221 -1.30 28.71 21.33
CA GLU A 221 -1.91 27.67 22.17
C GLU A 221 -2.46 26.48 21.37
N THR A 222 -2.87 26.72 20.12
CA THR A 222 -3.40 25.70 19.20
C THR A 222 -2.65 25.74 17.87
N PRO A 223 -1.40 25.26 17.82
CA PRO A 223 -0.60 25.30 16.60
C PRO A 223 -1.23 24.43 15.50
N ILE A 224 -1.19 24.92 14.27
CA ILE A 224 -1.65 24.17 13.10
C ILE A 224 -0.58 23.19 12.59
N SER A 225 -0.99 22.18 11.83
CA SER A 225 -0.07 21.26 11.14
C SER A 225 0.52 21.93 9.90
N TYR A 226 1.71 22.51 10.02
CA TYR A 226 2.42 23.08 8.87
C TYR A 226 2.97 21.98 7.96
N GLY A 227 2.66 22.05 6.67
CA GLY A 227 3.19 21.09 5.68
C GLY A 227 2.52 19.72 5.69
N LEU A 228 1.30 19.62 6.24
CA LEU A 228 0.43 18.44 6.15
C LEU A 228 -0.46 18.50 4.91
#